data_AF-A0A838U1D7-F1
#
_entry.id   AF-A0A838U1D7-F1
#
_cell.length_a   1.000
_cell.length_b   1.000
_cell.length_c   1.000
_cell.angle_alpha   90.00
_cell.angle_beta   90.00
_cell.angle_gamma   90.00
#
_symmetry.space_group_name_H-M   'P 1'
#
loop_
_entity.id
_entity.type
_entity.pdbx_description
1 polymer ?
#
loop_
_entity_poly.entity_id
_entity_poly.type
_entity_poly.pdbx_seq_one_letter_code
_entity_poly.pdbx_strand_id
1 'polypeptide(L)' 'MINGLIAVIGLLAAAFCFYKFQHGGDTIFAVLAGVAALVMIIFGVMFLSGRVNKTEDIHITE' A
#
# COMPACT_ATOMS: atom_id res chain seq x y z
N MET A 1 3.80 -6.93 -10.64
CA MET A 1 3.60 -5.50 -11.00
C MET A 1 2.23 -4.99 -10.57
N ILE A 2 1.15 -5.78 -10.75
CA ILE A 2 -0.21 -5.40 -10.32
C ILE A 2 -0.32 -5.03 -8.82
N ASN A 3 0.33 -5.77 -7.92
CA ASN A 3 0.32 -5.45 -6.48
C ASN A 3 0.91 -4.07 -6.18
N GLY A 4 1.98 -3.68 -6.89
CA GLY A 4 2.58 -2.36 -6.74
C GLY A 4 1.64 -1.25 -7.23
N LEU A 5 0.91 -1.49 -8.32
CA LEU A 5 -0.10 -0.55 -8.82
C LEU A 5 -1.26 -0.39 -7.83
N ILE A 6 -1.77 -1.49 -7.28
CA ILE A 6 -2.83 -1.48 -6.25
C ILE A 6 -2.34 -0.72 -5.00
N ALA A 7 -1.10 -0.93 -4.58
CA ALA A 7 -0.52 -0.22 -3.44
C ALA A 7 -0.46 1.30 -3.68
N VAL A 8 -0.07 1.73 -4.88
CA VAL A 8 -0.05 3.16 -5.26
C VAL A 8 -1.46 3.75 -5.30
N ILE A 9 -2.44 3.03 -5.86
CA ILE A 9 -3.84 3.50 -5.87
C ILE A 9 -4.37 3.59 -4.43
N GLY A 10 -4.06 2.62 -3.57
CA GLY A 10 -4.40 2.64 -2.15
C GLY A 10 -3.78 3.84 -1.43
N LEU A 11 -2.53 4.19 -1.73
CA LEU A 11 -1.87 5.38 -1.20
C LEU A 11 -2.59 6.66 -1.59
N LEU A 12 -2.92 6.82 -2.88
CA LEU A 12 -3.63 8.00 -3.39
C LEU A 12 -5.03 8.13 -2.80
N ALA A 13 -5.76 7.01 -2.70
CA ALA A 13 -7.08 6.98 -2.08
C ALA A 13 -7.03 7.33 -0.59
N ALA A 14 -6.03 6.81 0.14
CA ALA A 14 -5.82 7.13 1.55
C ALA A 14 -5.49 8.62 1.74
N ALA A 15 -4.59 9.16 0.93
CA ALA A 15 -4.22 10.58 0.96
C ALA A 15 -5.42 11.49 0.66
N PHE A 16 -6.23 11.16 -0.35
CA PHE A 16 -7.43 11.92 -0.69
C PHE A 16 -8.49 11.88 0.41
N CYS A 17 -8.77 10.69 0.96
CA CYS A 17 -9.74 10.54 2.05
C CYS A 17 -9.28 11.26 3.31
N PHE A 18 -7.99 11.19 3.63
CA PHE A 18 -7.42 11.90 4.77
C PHE A 18 -7.47 13.42 4.59
N TYR A 19 -7.14 13.91 3.38
CA TYR A 19 -7.28 15.33 3.05
C TYR A 19 -8.73 15.80 3.21
N LYS A 20 -9.70 15.02 2.70
CA LYS A 20 -11.12 15.33 2.85
C LYS A 20 -11.56 15.37 4.31
N PHE A 21 -11.11 14.41 5.12
CA PHE A 21 -11.38 14.39 6.56
C PHE A 21 -10.85 15.65 7.26
N GLN A 22 -9.65 16.10 6.93
CA GLN A 22 -9.09 17.34 7.50
C GLN A 22 -9.85 18.62 7.11
N HIS A 23 -10.48 18.65 5.93
CA HIS A 23 -11.17 19.82 5.40
C HIS A 23 -12.68 19.80 5.69
N GLY A 24 -13.08 19.28 6.85
CA GLY A 24 -14.47 19.22 7.29
C GLY A 24 -15.27 18.06 6.72
N GLY A 25 -14.59 17.04 6.18
CA GLY A 25 -15.21 15.78 5.80
C GLY A 25 -15.68 15.01 7.03
N ASP A 26 -16.76 14.26 6.85
CA ASP A 26 -17.35 13.43 7.89
C ASP A 26 -16.39 12.32 8.36
N THR A 27 -16.63 11.76 9.54
CA THR A 27 -15.80 10.71 10.16
C THR A 27 -15.62 9.47 9.28
N ILE A 28 -16.56 9.23 8.35
CA ILE A 28 -16.47 8.15 7.36
C ILE A 28 -15.20 8.25 6.48
N PHE A 29 -14.72 9.47 6.20
CA PHE A 29 -13.50 9.66 5.42
C PHE A 29 -12.24 9.24 6.19
N ALA A 30 -12.24 9.36 7.52
CA ALA A 30 -11.15 8.83 8.35
C ALA A 30 -11.12 7.29 8.33
N VAL A 31 -12.29 6.65 8.40
CA VAL A 31 -12.41 5.19 8.29
C VAL A 31 -11.93 4.71 6.91
N LEU A 32 -12.39 5.36 5.83
CA LEU A 32 -11.97 5.05 4.46
C LEU A 32 -10.46 5.26 4.26
N ALA A 33 -9.89 6.33 4.83
CA ALA A 33 -8.45 6.54 4.80
C ALA A 33 -7.68 5.41 5.49
N GLY A 34 -8.17 4.94 6.65
CA GLY A 34 -7.60 3.79 7.36
C GLY A 34 -7.64 2.49 6.54
N VAL A 35 -8.80 2.18 5.93
CA VAL A 35 -8.95 0.99 5.07
C VAL A 35 -8.03 1.07 3.85
N ALA A 36 -8.00 2.22 3.16
CA ALA A 36 -7.13 2.41 2.01
C ALA A 36 -5.63 2.32 2.37
N ALA A 37 -5.24 2.81 3.55
CA ALA A 37 -3.88 2.67 4.07
C ALA A 37 -3.51 1.20 4.33
N LEU A 38 -4.43 0.40 4.87
CA LEU A 38 -4.20 -1.04 5.05
C LEU A 38 -4.01 -1.77 3.72
N VAL A 39 -4.81 -1.43 2.71
CA VAL A 39 -4.64 -1.96 1.34
C VAL A 39 -3.26 -1.59 0.79
N MET A 40 -2.83 -0.34 0.96
CA MET A 40 -1.50 0.09 0.56
C MET A 40 -0.39 -0.73 1.23
N ILE A 41 -0.49 -0.95 2.55
CA ILE A 41 0.51 -1.73 3.30
C ILE A 41 0.55 -3.18 2.83
N ILE A 42 -0.59 -3.87 2.75
CA ILE A 42 -0.65 -5.28 2.38
C ILE A 42 -0.07 -5.49 0.98
N PHE A 43 -0.58 -4.75 -0.02
CA PHE A 43 -0.14 -4.90 -1.39
C PHE A 43 1.27 -4.34 -1.62
N GLY A 44 1.69 -3.33 -0.86
CA GLY A 44 3.04 -2.78 -0.87
C GLY A 44 4.07 -3.79 -0.36
N VAL A 45 3.79 -4.43 0.78
CA VAL A 45 4.63 -5.52 1.31
C VAL A 45 4.69 -6.67 0.32
N MET A 46 3.55 -7.15 -0.19
CA MET A 46 3.54 -8.23 -1.19
C MET A 46 4.32 -7.87 -2.46
N PHE A 47 4.29 -6.60 -2.89
CA PHE A 47 5.05 -6.13 -4.04
C PHE A 47 6.57 -6.10 -3.76
N LEU A 48 6.98 -5.63 -2.58
CA LEU A 48 8.39 -5.60 -2.16
C LEU A 48 8.93 -7.02 -1.92
N SER A 49 8.18 -7.90 -1.25
CA SER A 49 8.60 -9.28 -0.97
C SER A 49 8.94 -10.04 -2.26
N GLY A 50 8.15 -9.87 -3.33
CA GLY A 50 8.44 -10.49 -4.63
C GLY A 50 9.67 -9.93 -5.36
N ARG A 51 10.23 -8.80 -4.90
CA ARG A 51 11.44 -8.17 -5.44
C ARG A 51 12.67 -8.47 -4.56
N VAL A 52 12.51 -8.44 -3.24
CA VAL A 52 13.58 -8.72 -2.28
C VAL A 52 13.90 -10.23 -2.20
N ASN A 53 12.92 -11.11 -2.39
CA ASN A 53 13.15 -12.56 -2.36
C ASN A 53 13.95 -13.09 -3.57
N LYS A 54 14.23 -12.27 -4.59
CA LYS A 54 15.03 -12.67 -5.75
C LYS A 54 16.53 -12.36 -5.60
N THR A 55 16.90 -11.60 -4.58
CA THR A 55 18.32 -11.25 -4.33
C THR A 55 19.00 -12.20 -3.33
N GLU A 56 18.23 -13.09 -2.68
CA GLU A 56 18.74 -14.05 -1.69
C GLU A 56 19.04 -15.44 -2.27
N ASP A 57 18.60 -15.76 -3.49
CA ASP A 57 19.05 -16.95 -4.24
C ASP A 57 20.43 -16.66 -4.88
N ILE A 58 21.40 -16.25 -4.07
CA ILE A 58 22.82 -16.35 -4.43
C ILE A 58 23.18 -17.82 -4.20
N HIS A 59 23.14 -18.58 -5.29
CA HIS A 59 23.86 -19.82 -5.54
C HIS A 59 24.66 -20.35 -4.34
N ILE A 60 24.01 -21.09 -3.42
CA ILE A 60 24.69 -22.16 -2.70
C ILE A 60 24.70 -23.36 -3.65
N THR A 61 25.50 -23.23 -4.70
CA THR A 61 26.06 -24.34 -5.46
C THR A 61 27.56 -24.26 -5.25
N GLU A 62 27.99 -24.70 -4.07
CA GLU A 62 29.19 -25.50 -3.79
C GLU A 62 29.21 -25.87 -2.30
#